data_AF-L7F288-F1
#
_entry.id   AF-L7F288-F1
#
_cell.length_a   1.000
_cell.length_b   1.000
_cell.length_c   1.000
_cell.angle_alpha   90.00
_cell.angle_beta   90.00
_cell.angle_gamma   90.00
#
_symmetry.space_group_name_H-M   'P 1'
#
loop_
_entity.id
_entity.type
_entity.pdbx_description
1 polymer ?
#
loop_
_entity_poly.entity_id
_entity_poly.type
_entity_poly.pdbx_seq_one_letter_code
_entity_poly.pdbx_strand_id
1 'polypeptide(L)'
;MNKNLPHAVKVIRAALDASGTDPAAAIAHALDSARLLVDPERAGLVLHRTPGGGWAREHQEHQEQPELTELEQQALAWDQSCERGRRVAESIEQHIGRHPEFQSIHVNGDRVLVALNVLDQSQWTQWRTWFGITHDKETPLPYAVSGLGYRDGVQVSVVAYNLPEARAHARKIAKQPYEVDGVVYDLARPQRDAGGDVWFYQGVRTTDGMPLLSIDGRPERCSLANIVRLAGPLTAVRNAPSPQVTPVTTGTQGGEA
;
A
#
# COMPACT_ATOMS: atom_id res chain seq x y z
N MET A 1 -6.27 28.73 2.13
CA MET A 1 -7.70 29.11 2.07
C MET A 1 -7.82 30.44 1.33
N ASN A 2 -8.57 30.51 0.23
CA ASN A 2 -8.68 31.71 -0.60
C ASN A 2 -9.39 32.84 0.17
N LYS A 3 -8.69 33.95 0.44
CA LYS A 3 -9.20 35.09 1.22
C LYS A 3 -10.39 35.80 0.56
N ASN A 4 -10.58 35.60 -0.75
CA ASN A 4 -11.66 36.23 -1.51
C ASN A 4 -12.98 35.48 -1.45
N LEU A 5 -12.99 34.22 -0.96
CA LEU A 5 -14.17 33.36 -0.94
C LEU A 5 -15.35 33.97 -0.14
N PRO A 6 -15.15 34.51 1.09
CA PRO A 6 -16.25 35.12 1.83
C PRO A 6 -16.82 36.37 1.14
N HIS A 7 -15.96 37.11 0.41
CA HIS A 7 -16.38 38.31 -0.31
C HIS A 7 -17.20 37.96 -1.56
N ALA A 8 -16.76 36.97 -2.34
CA ALA A 8 -17.49 36.46 -3.50
C ALA A 8 -18.89 35.94 -3.11
N VAL A 9 -18.99 35.19 -2.01
CA VAL A 9 -20.29 34.71 -1.50
C VAL A 9 -21.23 35.87 -1.16
N LYS A 10 -20.72 36.98 -0.62
CA LYS A 10 -21.52 38.17 -0.30
C LYS A 10 -22.03 38.87 -1.57
N VAL A 11 -21.18 39.00 -2.59
CA VAL A 11 -21.52 39.64 -3.88
C VAL A 11 -22.57 38.82 -4.64
N ILE A 12 -22.42 37.49 -4.68
CA ILE A 12 -23.38 36.59 -5.34
C ILE A 12 -24.78 36.71 -4.71
N ARG A 13 -24.87 36.72 -3.38
CA ARG A 13 -26.15 36.86 -2.67
C ARG A 13 -26.82 38.20 -2.96
N ALA A 14 -26.07 39.30 -2.91
CA ALA A 14 -26.60 40.62 -3.21
C ALA A 14 -27.11 40.75 -4.66
N ALA A 15 -26.44 40.11 -5.62
CA ALA A 15 -26.88 40.10 -7.02
C ALA A 15 -28.13 39.24 -7.24
N LEU A 16 -28.23 38.09 -6.56
CA LEU A 16 -29.43 37.24 -6.59
C LEU A 16 -30.67 37.96 -6.00
N ASP A 17 -30.48 38.73 -4.92
CA ASP A 17 -31.56 39.47 -4.26
C ASP A 17 -32.05 40.68 -5.10
N ALA A 18 -31.21 41.19 -6.01
CA ALA A 18 -31.46 42.40 -6.78
C ALA A 18 -31.99 42.16 -8.21
N SER A 19 -32.01 40.92 -8.71
CA SER A 19 -32.20 40.63 -10.14
C SER A 19 -33.55 40.01 -10.52
N GLY A 20 -34.11 40.51 -11.63
CA GLY A 20 -35.12 39.85 -12.46
C GLY A 20 -34.50 38.88 -13.49
N THR A 21 -35.13 38.74 -14.66
CA THR A 21 -35.13 37.61 -15.63
C THR A 21 -33.80 36.95 -16.06
N ASP A 22 -32.63 37.45 -15.68
CA ASP A 22 -31.34 36.76 -15.87
C ASP A 22 -30.36 37.02 -14.70
N PRO A 23 -30.45 36.23 -13.62
CA PRO A 23 -29.56 36.36 -12.46
C PRO A 23 -28.11 35.96 -12.78
N ALA A 24 -27.86 35.14 -13.80
CA ALA A 24 -26.51 34.66 -14.10
C ALA A 24 -25.63 35.78 -14.69
N ALA A 25 -26.17 36.55 -15.63
CA ALA A 25 -25.48 37.71 -16.20
C ALA A 25 -25.22 38.80 -15.14
N ALA A 26 -26.19 39.04 -14.25
CA ALA A 26 -26.05 40.01 -13.18
C ALA A 26 -24.97 39.64 -12.16
N ILE A 27 -24.91 38.35 -11.77
CA ILE A 27 -23.87 37.83 -10.89
C ILE A 27 -22.49 37.94 -11.54
N ALA A 28 -22.37 37.60 -12.83
CA ALA A 28 -21.11 37.71 -13.57
C ALA A 28 -20.61 39.16 -13.60
N HIS A 29 -21.47 40.13 -13.93
CA HIS A 29 -21.12 41.55 -13.91
C HIS A 29 -20.77 42.07 -12.51
N ALA A 30 -21.47 41.62 -11.47
CA ALA A 30 -21.20 42.02 -10.09
C ALA A 30 -19.84 41.48 -9.59
N LEU A 31 -19.51 40.23 -9.93
CA LEU A 31 -18.21 39.63 -9.61
C LEU A 31 -17.07 40.29 -10.40
N ASP A 32 -17.29 40.62 -11.66
CA ASP A 32 -16.32 41.36 -12.49
C ASP A 32 -16.04 42.76 -11.93
N SER A 33 -17.11 43.50 -11.60
CA SER A 33 -17.03 44.83 -11.00
C SER A 33 -16.31 44.82 -9.64
N ALA A 34 -16.47 43.75 -8.87
CA ALA A 34 -15.75 43.52 -7.61
C ALA A 34 -14.31 43.02 -7.81
N ARG A 35 -13.85 42.86 -9.07
CA ARG A 35 -12.55 42.30 -9.46
C ARG A 35 -12.30 40.89 -8.91
N LEU A 36 -13.37 40.11 -8.78
CA LEU A 36 -13.34 38.74 -8.27
C LEU A 36 -13.31 37.69 -9.38
N LEU A 37 -13.56 38.10 -10.63
CA LEU A 37 -13.23 37.29 -11.79
C LEU A 37 -11.76 37.51 -12.11
N VAL A 38 -10.96 36.45 -11.94
CA VAL A 38 -9.59 36.41 -12.45
C VAL A 38 -9.69 36.01 -13.91
N ASP A 39 -9.14 36.85 -14.80
CA ASP A 39 -8.91 36.47 -16.19
C ASP A 39 -7.79 35.40 -16.21
N PRO A 40 -8.09 34.15 -16.60
CA PRO A 40 -7.11 33.05 -16.57
C PRO A 40 -5.94 33.28 -17.53
N GLU A 41 -6.09 34.13 -18.54
CA GLU A 41 -5.00 34.55 -19.46
C GLU A 41 -4.12 35.66 -18.85
N ARG A 42 -4.53 36.26 -17.73
CA ARG A 42 -3.87 37.39 -17.04
C ARG A 42 -3.28 37.06 -15.67
N ALA A 43 -3.44 35.84 -15.19
CA ALA A 43 -2.84 35.42 -13.92
C ALA A 43 -1.31 35.34 -14.05
N GLY A 44 -0.62 36.48 -13.92
CA GLY A 44 0.84 36.58 -13.90
C GLY A 44 1.46 37.95 -14.24
N LEU A 45 0.70 38.94 -14.71
CA LEU A 45 1.30 40.20 -15.20
C LEU A 45 1.11 41.37 -14.22
N VAL A 46 2.19 41.75 -13.52
CA VAL A 46 2.25 43.01 -12.76
C VAL A 46 2.45 44.17 -13.75
N LEU A 47 1.49 45.10 -13.78
CA LEU A 47 1.57 46.34 -14.57
C LEU A 47 1.85 47.52 -13.64
N HIS A 48 2.75 48.42 -14.05
CA HIS A 48 2.96 49.68 -13.34
C HIS A 48 2.48 50.87 -14.19
N ARG A 49 2.18 51.97 -13.51
CA ARG A 49 1.66 53.19 -14.13
C ARG A 49 2.83 54.05 -14.59
N THR A 50 2.89 54.35 -15.89
CA THR A 50 3.90 55.26 -16.43
C THR A 50 3.58 56.72 -16.08
N PRO A 51 4.60 57.60 -16.04
CA PRO A 51 4.40 59.03 -15.82
C PRO A 51 3.47 59.70 -16.86
N GLY A 52 3.36 59.12 -18.07
CA GLY A 52 2.44 59.57 -19.12
C GLY A 52 0.99 59.09 -18.96
N GLY A 53 0.64 58.42 -17.85
CA GLY A 53 -0.72 57.95 -17.57
C GLY A 53 -1.11 56.62 -18.24
N GLY A 54 -0.22 56.04 -19.07
CA GLY A 54 -0.40 54.71 -19.64
C GLY A 54 0.05 53.59 -18.69
N TRP A 55 -0.40 52.37 -18.94
CA TRP A 55 0.08 51.17 -18.24
C TRP A 55 1.22 50.55 -19.04
N ALA A 56 2.37 50.34 -18.42
CA ALA A 56 3.49 49.63 -19.02
C ALA A 56 3.74 48.31 -18.30
N ARG A 57 4.13 47.31 -19.09
CA ARG A 57 4.73 46.08 -18.56
C ARG A 57 6.09 46.44 -17.97
N GLU A 58 6.42 45.85 -16.84
CA GLU A 58 7.80 45.87 -16.36
C GLU A 58 8.62 45.02 -17.34
N HIS A 59 9.32 45.69 -18.26
CA HIS A 59 10.29 45.05 -19.14
C HIS A 59 11.47 44.60 -18.28
N GLN A 60 11.49 43.33 -17.85
CA GLN A 60 12.73 42.64 -17.51
C GLN A 60 13.50 42.33 -18.81
N GLU A 61 14.00 43.39 -19.45
CA GLU A 61 15.05 43.26 -20.46
C GLU A 61 16.37 43.17 -19.69
N HIS A 62 17.03 42.00 -19.78
CA HIS A 62 18.25 41.57 -19.08
C HIS A 62 18.02 40.68 -17.86
N GLN A 63 17.66 39.41 -18.09
CA GLN A 63 18.23 38.30 -17.32
C GLN A 63 17.96 36.96 -18.04
N GLU A 64 19.03 36.21 -18.25
CA GLU A 64 19.04 34.81 -18.68
C GLU A 64 18.11 34.02 -17.73
N GLN A 65 17.06 33.37 -18.28
CA GLN A 65 16.08 32.54 -17.57
C GLN A 65 15.53 33.14 -16.25
N PRO A 66 14.29 33.66 -16.20
CA PRO A 66 13.74 34.19 -14.95
C PRO A 66 13.86 33.14 -13.84
N GLU A 67 14.59 33.47 -12.77
CA GLU A 67 14.69 32.61 -11.60
C GLU A 67 13.27 32.38 -11.07
N LEU A 68 12.85 31.11 -11.12
CA LEU A 68 11.52 30.72 -10.68
C LEU A 68 11.33 31.15 -9.22
N THR A 69 10.18 31.73 -8.94
CA THR A 69 9.78 32.00 -7.56
C THR A 69 9.71 30.70 -6.76
N GLU A 70 9.83 30.78 -5.43
CA GLU A 70 9.73 29.60 -4.57
C GLU A 70 8.44 28.81 -4.79
N LEU A 71 7.32 29.49 -5.09
CA LEU A 71 6.04 28.84 -5.38
C LEU A 71 6.07 28.08 -6.72
N GLU A 72 6.71 28.62 -7.75
CA GLU A 72 6.87 27.92 -9.03
C GLU A 72 7.81 26.74 -8.90
N GLN A 73 8.89 26.88 -8.13
CA GLN A 73 9.77 25.75 -7.80
C GLN A 73 9.02 24.65 -7.05
N GLN A 74 8.18 25.00 -6.07
CA GLN A 74 7.33 24.05 -5.35
C GLN A 74 6.29 23.39 -6.27
N ALA A 75 5.67 24.14 -7.19
CA ALA A 75 4.72 23.61 -8.15
C ALA A 75 5.38 22.61 -9.10
N LEU A 76 6.57 22.94 -9.65
CA LEU A 76 7.33 22.02 -10.49
C LEU A 76 7.76 20.76 -9.72
N ALA A 77 8.22 20.91 -8.47
CA ALA A 77 8.57 19.76 -7.64
C ALA A 77 7.37 18.85 -7.35
N TRP A 78 6.18 19.44 -7.18
CA TRP A 78 4.94 18.71 -7.01
C TRP A 78 4.53 17.97 -8.30
N ASP A 79 4.62 18.62 -9.46
CA ASP A 79 4.31 18.02 -10.75
C ASP A 79 5.25 16.84 -11.05
N GLN A 80 6.56 17.00 -10.79
CA GLN A 80 7.55 15.94 -10.89
C GLN A 80 7.25 14.77 -9.94
N SER A 81 6.75 15.05 -8.74
CA SER A 81 6.36 14.02 -7.78
C SER A 81 5.13 13.24 -8.25
N CYS A 82 4.14 13.94 -8.82
CA CYS A 82 2.96 13.32 -9.41
C CYS A 82 3.30 12.46 -10.64
N GLU A 83 4.20 12.94 -11.50
CA GLU A 83 4.71 12.15 -12.63
C GLU A 83 5.43 10.88 -12.17
N ARG A 84 6.26 10.99 -11.12
CA ARG A 84 6.92 9.83 -10.52
C ARG A 84 5.90 8.83 -10.01
N GLY A 85 4.84 9.29 -9.33
CA GLY A 85 3.72 8.47 -8.89
C GLY A 85 3.06 7.70 -10.03
N ARG A 86 2.81 8.36 -11.18
CA ARG A 86 2.26 7.72 -12.38
C ARG A 86 3.19 6.66 -12.96
N ARG A 87 4.49 6.96 -13.11
CA ARG A 87 5.47 5.98 -13.63
C ARG A 87 5.59 4.75 -12.72
N VAL A 88 5.57 4.94 -11.40
CA VAL A 88 5.58 3.83 -10.45
C VAL A 88 4.31 2.99 -10.57
N ALA A 89 3.14 3.62 -10.71
CA ALA A 89 1.90 2.88 -10.93
C ALA A 89 1.94 2.05 -12.22
N GLU A 90 2.39 2.63 -13.33
CA GLU A 90 2.56 1.90 -14.60
C GLU A 90 3.53 0.72 -14.46
N SER A 91 4.65 0.91 -13.76
CA SER A 91 5.62 -0.18 -13.51
C SER A 91 5.03 -1.29 -12.65
N ILE A 92 4.27 -0.94 -11.61
CA ILE A 92 3.56 -1.91 -10.77
C ILE A 92 2.54 -2.67 -11.63
N GLU A 93 1.70 -1.98 -12.38
CA GLU A 93 0.67 -2.58 -13.23
C GLU A 93 1.25 -3.50 -14.31
N GLN A 94 2.39 -3.13 -14.92
CA GLN A 94 3.09 -4.00 -15.86
C GLN A 94 3.57 -5.30 -15.20
N HIS A 95 4.00 -5.24 -13.94
CA HIS A 95 4.49 -6.40 -13.21
C HIS A 95 3.34 -7.29 -12.69
N ILE A 96 2.32 -6.68 -12.08
CA ILE A 96 1.27 -7.42 -11.34
C ILE A 96 -0.06 -7.48 -12.08
N GLY A 97 -0.28 -6.71 -13.14
CA GLY A 97 -1.60 -6.53 -13.77
C GLY A 97 -2.19 -7.79 -14.42
N ARG A 98 -1.36 -8.82 -14.64
CA ARG A 98 -1.79 -10.14 -15.12
C ARG A 98 -2.01 -11.16 -14.01
N HIS A 99 -1.68 -10.81 -12.76
CA HIS A 99 -1.91 -11.70 -11.64
C HIS A 99 -3.41 -11.81 -11.33
N PRO A 100 -3.93 -13.00 -11.04
CA PRO A 100 -5.35 -13.19 -10.74
C PRO A 100 -5.79 -12.45 -9.46
N GLU A 101 -4.85 -12.15 -8.56
CA GLU A 101 -5.12 -11.36 -7.35
C GLU A 101 -5.23 -9.86 -7.66
N PHE A 102 -4.75 -9.37 -8.80
CA PHE A 102 -4.80 -7.94 -9.11
C PHE A 102 -6.22 -7.50 -9.46
N GLN A 103 -6.68 -6.41 -8.83
CA GLN A 103 -8.01 -5.84 -9.09
C GLN A 103 -7.93 -4.47 -9.75
N SER A 104 -7.17 -3.54 -9.17
CA SER A 104 -7.00 -2.20 -9.74
C SER A 104 -5.81 -1.48 -9.15
N ILE A 105 -5.38 -0.43 -9.85
CA ILE A 105 -4.38 0.53 -9.39
C ILE A 105 -4.89 1.95 -9.63
N HIS A 106 -4.64 2.84 -8.68
CA HIS A 106 -5.02 4.24 -8.76
C HIS A 106 -3.87 5.13 -8.31
N VAL A 107 -3.72 6.27 -8.96
CA VAL A 107 -2.74 7.30 -8.58
C VAL A 107 -3.50 8.46 -7.94
N ASN A 108 -3.03 8.91 -6.78
CA ASN A 108 -3.54 10.08 -6.08
C ASN A 108 -2.37 11.02 -5.78
N GLY A 109 -2.12 11.98 -6.68
CA GLY A 109 -0.97 12.86 -6.59
C GLY A 109 0.35 12.10 -6.67
N ASP A 110 1.14 12.19 -5.61
CA ASP A 110 2.44 11.52 -5.42
C ASP A 110 2.33 10.12 -4.78
N ARG A 111 1.12 9.56 -4.69
CA ARG A 111 0.86 8.27 -4.04
C ARG A 111 0.15 7.29 -4.96
N VAL A 112 0.35 6.01 -4.69
CA VAL A 112 -0.26 4.91 -5.44
C VAL A 112 -1.10 4.06 -4.49
N LEU A 113 -2.30 3.68 -4.94
CA LEU A 113 -3.18 2.74 -4.29
C LEU A 113 -3.33 1.49 -5.16
N VAL A 114 -3.03 0.33 -4.59
CA VAL A 114 -3.22 -0.98 -5.25
C VAL A 114 -4.30 -1.75 -4.51
N ALA A 115 -5.29 -2.25 -5.24
CA ALA A 115 -6.31 -3.15 -4.73
C ALA A 115 -6.02 -4.58 -5.21
N LEU A 116 -6.01 -5.52 -4.26
CA LEU A 116 -5.81 -6.94 -4.50
C LEU A 116 -6.99 -7.74 -3.93
N ASN A 117 -7.43 -8.75 -4.66
CA ASN A 117 -8.37 -9.75 -4.19
C ASN A 117 -7.60 -10.99 -3.70
N VAL A 118 -7.46 -11.14 -2.38
CA VAL A 118 -6.67 -12.21 -1.78
C VAL A 118 -7.57 -13.33 -1.28
N LEU A 119 -7.39 -14.53 -1.84
CA LEU A 119 -8.16 -15.72 -1.47
C LEU A 119 -7.39 -16.67 -0.55
N ASP A 120 -6.06 -16.52 -0.48
CA ASP A 120 -5.17 -17.31 0.39
C ASP A 120 -4.17 -16.39 1.12
N GLN A 121 -3.98 -16.61 2.42
CA GLN A 121 -2.99 -15.90 3.23
C GLN A 121 -1.55 -16.00 2.68
N SER A 122 -1.21 -17.05 1.91
CA SER A 122 0.09 -17.17 1.27
C SER A 122 0.29 -16.14 0.16
N GLN A 123 -0.77 -15.82 -0.59
CA GLN A 123 -0.74 -14.76 -1.62
C GLN A 123 -0.43 -13.42 -0.97
N TRP A 124 -1.13 -13.08 0.12
CA TRP A 124 -0.86 -11.83 0.84
C TRP A 124 0.58 -11.77 1.36
N THR A 125 1.10 -12.88 1.83
CA THR A 125 2.47 -12.94 2.35
C THR A 125 3.53 -12.69 1.28
N GLN A 126 3.30 -13.17 0.06
CA GLN A 126 4.14 -12.84 -1.10
C GLN A 126 4.03 -11.35 -1.45
N TRP A 127 2.81 -10.81 -1.49
CA TRP A 127 2.59 -9.39 -1.79
C TRP A 127 3.20 -8.46 -0.73
N ARG A 128 3.08 -8.78 0.55
CA ARG A 128 3.74 -8.05 1.64
C ARG A 128 5.23 -7.94 1.41
N THR A 129 5.86 -9.05 1.06
CA THR A 129 7.30 -9.10 0.77
C THR A 129 7.64 -8.21 -0.43
N TRP A 130 6.87 -8.32 -1.52
CA TRP A 130 7.11 -7.55 -2.75
C TRP A 130 6.91 -6.03 -2.58
N PHE A 131 5.91 -5.63 -1.80
CA PHE A 131 5.63 -4.21 -1.49
C PHE A 131 6.45 -3.67 -0.30
N GLY A 132 7.19 -4.52 0.42
CA GLY A 132 7.93 -4.11 1.62
C GLY A 132 7.02 -3.75 2.81
N ILE A 133 5.85 -4.39 2.91
CA ILE A 133 4.87 -4.19 3.98
C ILE A 133 5.19 -5.15 5.13
N THR A 134 5.36 -4.62 6.33
CA THR A 134 5.53 -5.40 7.55
C THR A 134 4.19 -5.61 8.28
N HIS A 135 4.04 -6.73 8.99
CA HIS A 135 2.76 -7.08 9.61
C HIS A 135 2.29 -6.09 10.68
N ASP A 136 3.22 -5.50 11.44
CA ASP A 136 2.96 -4.46 12.44
C ASP A 136 2.42 -3.15 11.85
N LYS A 137 2.58 -2.95 10.53
CA LYS A 137 2.08 -1.80 9.78
C LYS A 137 0.81 -2.11 9.00
N GLU A 138 0.24 -3.31 9.15
CA GLU A 138 -1.07 -3.63 8.61
C GLU A 138 -2.16 -2.92 9.41
N THR A 139 -3.11 -2.31 8.70
CA THR A 139 -4.33 -1.78 9.31
C THR A 139 -5.50 -2.72 8.97
N PRO A 140 -6.09 -3.39 9.97
CA PRO A 140 -7.26 -4.24 9.74
C PRO A 140 -8.47 -3.38 9.38
N LEU A 141 -9.23 -3.81 8.37
CA LEU A 141 -10.52 -3.26 7.98
C LEU A 141 -11.59 -4.38 8.08
N PRO A 142 -12.89 -4.06 8.09
CA PRO A 142 -13.93 -5.08 8.26
C PRO A 142 -13.92 -6.23 7.22
N TYR A 143 -13.53 -5.95 5.98
CA TYR A 143 -13.55 -6.89 4.84
C TYR A 143 -12.21 -6.93 4.08
N ALA A 144 -11.18 -6.29 4.62
CA ALA A 144 -9.88 -6.15 3.98
C ALA A 144 -8.79 -5.91 5.01
N VAL A 145 -7.54 -5.93 4.56
CA VAL A 145 -6.41 -5.40 5.31
C VAL A 145 -5.69 -4.42 4.41
N SER A 146 -5.34 -3.25 4.92
CA SER A 146 -4.45 -2.34 4.21
C SER A 146 -3.03 -2.43 4.77
N GLY A 147 -2.05 -2.24 3.90
CA GLY A 147 -0.64 -2.19 4.27
C GLY A 147 0.04 -1.07 3.51
N LEU A 148 1.08 -0.51 4.13
CA LEU A 148 1.84 0.59 3.55
C LEU A 148 3.26 0.17 3.18
N GLY A 149 3.61 0.38 1.92
CA GLY A 149 4.92 0.11 1.35
C GLY A 149 5.47 1.31 0.58
N TYR A 150 6.67 1.13 0.02
CA TYR A 150 7.34 2.14 -0.81
C TYR A 150 7.96 1.49 -2.03
N ARG A 151 7.85 2.14 -3.18
CA ARG A 151 8.49 1.74 -4.45
C ARG A 151 9.11 2.96 -5.09
N ASP A 152 10.42 2.92 -5.37
CA ASP A 152 11.17 4.03 -5.97
C ASP A 152 10.94 5.39 -5.28
N GLY A 153 10.83 5.36 -3.94
CA GLY A 153 10.55 6.53 -3.10
C GLY A 153 9.09 7.00 -3.09
N VAL A 154 8.21 6.40 -3.89
CA VAL A 154 6.77 6.68 -3.93
C VAL A 154 6.04 5.82 -2.90
N GLN A 155 5.13 6.44 -2.16
CA GLN A 155 4.29 5.75 -1.18
C GLN A 155 3.24 4.89 -1.89
N VAL A 156 3.18 3.61 -1.54
CA VAL A 156 2.23 2.64 -2.09
C VAL A 156 1.36 2.08 -0.98
N SER A 157 0.07 2.41 -1.00
CA SER A 157 -0.94 1.79 -0.15
C SER A 157 -1.50 0.57 -0.86
N VAL A 158 -1.53 -0.58 -0.20
CA VAL A 158 -2.07 -1.82 -0.76
C VAL A 158 -3.25 -2.26 0.08
N VAL A 159 -4.37 -2.57 -0.56
CA VAL A 159 -5.58 -3.08 0.10
C VAL A 159 -5.81 -4.51 -0.37
N ALA A 160 -5.74 -5.45 0.55
CA ALA A 160 -6.03 -6.87 0.33
C ALA A 160 -7.45 -7.19 0.79
N TYR A 161 -8.39 -7.20 -0.17
CA TYR A 161 -9.76 -7.67 0.04
C TYR A 161 -9.78 -9.18 0.30
N ASN A 162 -10.77 -9.65 1.05
CA ASN A 162 -11.01 -11.06 1.40
C ASN A 162 -9.94 -11.74 2.26
N LEU A 163 -8.86 -11.03 2.63
CA LEU A 163 -7.83 -11.56 3.50
C LEU A 163 -8.35 -11.94 4.91
N PRO A 164 -9.21 -11.14 5.58
CA PRO A 164 -9.78 -11.54 6.86
C PRO A 164 -10.53 -12.88 6.77
N GLU A 165 -11.33 -13.07 5.73
CA GLU A 165 -12.06 -14.32 5.45
C GLU A 165 -11.10 -15.48 5.14
N ALA A 166 -10.07 -15.25 4.33
CA ALA A 166 -9.04 -16.25 4.02
C ALA A 166 -8.31 -16.72 5.28
N ARG A 167 -7.94 -15.80 6.18
CA ARG A 167 -7.31 -16.11 7.48
C ARG A 167 -8.28 -16.86 8.39
N ALA A 168 -9.55 -16.43 8.47
CA ALA A 168 -10.58 -17.11 9.25
C ALA A 168 -10.82 -18.54 8.75
N HIS A 169 -10.85 -18.73 7.42
CA HIS A 169 -10.94 -20.03 6.79
C HIS A 169 -9.72 -20.91 7.13
N ALA A 170 -8.50 -20.39 6.98
CA ALA A 170 -7.27 -21.09 7.32
C ALA A 170 -7.27 -21.56 8.78
N ARG A 171 -7.69 -20.70 9.72
CA ARG A 171 -7.84 -21.06 11.14
C ARG A 171 -8.90 -22.13 11.37
N LYS A 172 -10.01 -22.10 10.63
CA LYS A 172 -11.10 -23.08 10.75
C LYS A 172 -10.70 -24.47 10.26
N ILE A 173 -9.93 -24.56 9.19
CA ILE A 173 -9.53 -25.86 8.60
C ILE A 173 -8.28 -26.46 9.25
N ALA A 174 -7.44 -25.64 9.89
CA ALA A 174 -6.24 -26.08 10.59
C ALA A 174 -6.63 -26.95 11.80
N LYS A 175 -6.01 -28.13 11.92
CA LYS A 175 -6.24 -29.01 13.07
C LYS A 175 -5.56 -28.48 14.32
N GLN A 176 -4.39 -27.85 14.15
CA GLN A 176 -3.64 -27.25 15.24
C GLN A 176 -3.13 -25.86 14.83
N PRO A 177 -4.02 -24.85 14.79
CA PRO A 177 -3.66 -23.51 14.34
C PRO A 177 -2.70 -22.84 15.32
N TYR A 178 -1.69 -22.16 14.77
CA TYR A 178 -0.87 -21.19 15.47
C TYR A 178 -0.53 -20.03 14.54
N GLU A 179 -0.59 -18.80 15.06
CA GLU A 179 -0.42 -17.60 14.25
C GLU A 179 0.94 -16.95 14.51
N VAL A 180 1.66 -16.64 13.44
CA VAL A 180 2.91 -15.85 13.47
C VAL A 180 2.86 -14.84 12.33
N ASP A 181 3.09 -13.56 12.64
CA ASP A 181 3.10 -12.44 11.69
C ASP A 181 1.88 -12.41 10.75
N GLY A 182 0.71 -12.67 11.32
CA GLY A 182 -0.57 -12.69 10.60
C GLY A 182 -0.73 -13.85 9.62
N VAL A 183 0.05 -14.93 9.76
CA VAL A 183 -0.08 -16.17 9.00
C VAL A 183 -0.48 -17.29 9.94
N VAL A 184 -1.55 -18.02 9.60
CA VAL A 184 -2.02 -19.16 10.38
C VAL A 184 -1.33 -20.44 9.88
N TYR A 185 -0.50 -21.04 10.72
CA TYR A 185 0.16 -22.32 10.46
C TYR A 185 -0.64 -23.46 11.10
N ASP A 186 -0.88 -24.53 10.34
CA ASP A 186 -1.43 -25.78 10.88
C ASP A 186 -0.29 -26.69 11.36
N LEU A 187 0.00 -26.66 12.66
CA LEU A 187 1.10 -27.42 13.27
C LEU A 187 0.87 -28.94 13.24
N ALA A 188 -0.33 -29.40 12.88
CA ALA A 188 -0.59 -30.82 12.65
C ALA A 188 0.02 -31.32 11.32
N ARG A 189 0.56 -30.42 10.50
CA ARG A 189 1.20 -30.72 9.22
C ARG A 189 2.66 -30.27 9.23
N PRO A 190 3.55 -31.00 8.52
CA PRO A 190 4.90 -30.51 8.29
C PRO A 190 4.88 -29.21 7.48
N GLN A 191 5.82 -28.33 7.78
CA GLN A 191 5.95 -27.00 7.19
C GLN A 191 7.23 -26.93 6.37
N ARG A 192 7.16 -26.51 5.12
CA ARG A 192 8.31 -26.38 4.23
C ARG A 192 8.75 -24.92 4.16
N ASP A 193 10.04 -24.68 4.30
CA ASP A 193 10.62 -23.35 4.08
C ASP A 193 11.02 -23.10 2.62
N ALA A 194 11.50 -21.89 2.32
CA ALA A 194 11.94 -21.52 0.97
C ALA A 194 13.19 -22.28 0.51
N GLY A 195 14.01 -22.79 1.43
CA GLY A 195 15.17 -23.64 1.16
C GLY A 195 14.81 -25.09 0.82
N GLY A 196 13.55 -25.48 1.11
CA GLY A 196 13.04 -26.82 0.87
C GLY A 196 13.10 -27.74 2.09
N ASP A 197 13.65 -27.26 3.21
CA ASP A 197 13.69 -28.03 4.45
C ASP A 197 12.27 -28.17 5.02
N VAL A 198 12.00 -29.34 5.62
CA VAL A 198 10.69 -29.68 6.17
C VAL A 198 10.78 -29.73 7.68
N TRP A 199 10.00 -28.87 8.31
CA TRP A 199 9.93 -28.65 9.74
C TRP A 199 8.70 -29.32 10.33
N PHE A 200 8.90 -30.04 11.43
CA PHE A 200 7.87 -30.79 12.13
C PHE A 200 7.67 -30.23 13.53
N TYR A 201 6.43 -29.96 13.91
CA TYR A 201 6.10 -29.56 15.28
C TYR A 201 6.23 -30.76 16.22
N GLN A 202 7.05 -30.62 17.26
CA GLN A 202 7.42 -31.72 18.16
C GLN A 202 6.50 -31.88 19.37
N GLY A 203 5.32 -31.23 19.38
CA GLY A 203 4.45 -31.20 20.55
C GLY A 203 4.91 -30.27 21.67
N VAL A 204 6.11 -29.69 21.55
CA VAL A 204 6.75 -28.86 22.60
C VAL A 204 6.63 -27.38 22.26
N ARG A 205 6.41 -26.58 23.30
CA ARG A 205 6.39 -25.12 23.24
C ARG A 205 7.39 -24.54 24.23
N THR A 206 7.86 -23.33 23.95
CA THR A 206 8.61 -22.51 24.92
C THR A 206 7.68 -22.02 26.04
N THR A 207 8.24 -21.37 27.06
CA THR A 207 7.50 -20.84 28.22
C THR A 207 6.47 -19.77 27.84
N ASP A 208 6.73 -18.99 26.79
CA ASP A 208 5.83 -18.01 26.18
C ASP A 208 4.81 -18.65 25.21
N GLY A 209 4.84 -19.99 25.06
CA GLY A 209 3.88 -20.72 24.24
C GLY A 209 4.22 -20.78 22.75
N MET A 210 5.43 -20.34 22.35
CA MET A 210 5.92 -20.41 20.97
C MET A 210 6.23 -21.87 20.57
N PRO A 211 5.68 -22.38 19.46
CA PRO A 211 5.92 -23.73 18.98
C PRO A 211 7.39 -23.96 18.65
N LEU A 212 7.92 -25.12 19.07
CA LEU A 212 9.24 -25.61 18.67
C LEU A 212 9.10 -26.64 17.56
N LEU A 213 9.84 -26.42 16.47
CA LEU A 213 9.91 -27.30 15.32
C LEU A 213 11.35 -27.81 15.15
N SER A 214 11.49 -28.98 14.54
CA SER A 214 12.77 -29.54 14.11
C SER A 214 12.64 -30.14 12.72
N ILE A 215 13.76 -30.26 12.02
CA ILE A 215 13.83 -31.06 10.79
C ILE A 215 13.86 -32.54 11.21
N ASP A 216 13.27 -33.42 10.40
CA ASP A 216 13.28 -34.85 10.68
C ASP A 216 14.73 -35.39 10.81
N GLY A 217 14.96 -36.26 11.78
CA GLY A 217 16.28 -36.80 12.10
C GLY A 217 17.26 -35.82 12.77
N ARG A 218 16.85 -34.58 13.07
CA ARG A 218 17.70 -33.58 13.73
C ARG A 218 17.23 -33.27 15.17
N PRO A 219 18.15 -33.25 16.15
CA PRO A 219 17.80 -32.95 17.54
C PRO A 219 17.56 -31.46 17.79
N GLU A 220 18.05 -30.57 16.92
CA GLU A 220 17.94 -29.13 17.10
C GLU A 220 16.49 -28.65 16.97
N ARG A 221 16.05 -27.87 17.95
CA ARG A 221 14.72 -27.27 17.98
C ARG A 221 14.81 -25.77 17.77
N CYS A 222 14.04 -25.29 16.81
CA CYS A 222 13.94 -23.87 16.50
C CYS A 222 12.50 -23.41 16.78
N SER A 223 12.35 -22.21 17.33
CA SER A 223 11.02 -21.62 17.46
C SER A 223 10.44 -21.25 16.10
N LEU A 224 9.14 -21.42 15.92
CA LEU A 224 8.45 -21.09 14.67
C LEU A 224 8.75 -19.65 14.22
N ALA A 225 8.69 -18.68 15.14
CA ALA A 225 9.03 -17.29 14.84
C ALA A 225 10.47 -17.11 14.34
N ASN A 226 11.45 -17.83 14.90
CA ASN A 226 12.83 -17.75 14.40
C ASN A 226 12.99 -18.35 13.01
N ILE A 227 12.29 -19.46 12.73
CA ILE A 227 12.30 -20.06 11.40
C ILE A 227 11.68 -19.09 10.40
N VAL A 228 10.49 -18.55 10.70
CA VAL A 228 9.79 -17.57 9.82
C VAL A 228 10.64 -16.32 9.58
N ARG A 229 11.33 -15.83 10.61
CA ARG A 229 12.21 -14.66 10.50
C ARG A 229 13.45 -14.91 9.63
N LEU A 230 14.02 -16.12 9.68
CA LEU A 230 15.29 -16.45 9.00
C LEU A 230 15.09 -17.06 7.61
N ALA A 231 14.13 -17.96 7.47
CA ALA A 231 13.86 -18.73 6.26
C ALA A 231 12.61 -18.23 5.49
N GLY A 232 11.93 -17.24 6.05
CA GLY A 232 10.69 -16.71 5.50
C GLY A 232 9.46 -17.55 5.87
N PRO A 233 8.28 -17.11 5.40
CA PRO A 233 7.00 -17.77 5.66
C PRO A 233 6.96 -19.21 5.15
N LEU A 234 6.44 -20.11 5.97
CA LEU A 234 6.42 -21.55 5.66
C LEU A 234 5.15 -21.96 4.90
N THR A 235 5.27 -23.02 4.11
CA THR A 235 4.15 -23.60 3.37
C THR A 235 3.83 -25.00 3.91
N ALA A 236 2.56 -25.28 4.20
CA ALA A 236 2.15 -26.60 4.65
C ALA A 236 2.40 -27.67 3.57
N VAL A 237 3.06 -28.76 3.95
CA VAL A 237 3.28 -29.92 3.06
C VAL A 237 1.96 -30.68 2.91
N ARG A 238 1.41 -30.69 1.68
CA ARG A 238 0.11 -31.31 1.38
C ARG A 238 0.15 -32.85 1.38
N ASN A 239 1.31 -33.44 1.11
CA ASN A 239 1.55 -34.88 1.11
C ASN A 239 2.84 -35.17 1.90
N ALA A 240 2.73 -35.43 3.21
CA ALA A 240 3.85 -36.02 3.93
C ALA A 240 3.74 -37.54 3.77
N PRO A 241 4.78 -38.27 3.28
CA PRO A 241 4.83 -39.69 3.51
C PRO A 241 4.81 -39.90 5.03
N SER A 242 3.90 -40.72 5.53
CA SER A 242 3.86 -41.11 6.94
C SER A 242 5.25 -41.56 7.38
N PRO A 243 5.74 -41.15 8.57
CA PRO A 243 6.98 -41.71 9.09
C PRO A 243 6.79 -43.23 9.19
N GLN A 244 7.50 -43.97 8.35
CA GLN A 244 7.49 -45.42 8.43
C GLN A 244 8.16 -45.78 9.75
N VAL A 245 7.34 -46.25 10.69
CA VAL A 245 7.83 -46.97 11.86
C VAL A 245 8.51 -48.22 11.33
N THR A 246 9.84 -48.19 11.20
CA THR A 246 10.62 -49.42 10.98
C THR A 246 10.32 -50.36 12.14
N PRO A 247 9.72 -51.54 11.90
CA PRO A 247 9.55 -52.50 12.96
C PRO A 247 10.94 -52.97 13.39
N VAL A 248 11.24 -52.75 14.68
CA VAL A 248 12.39 -53.37 15.35
C VAL A 248 12.21 -54.87 15.20
N THR A 249 13.02 -55.47 14.32
CA THR A 249 13.13 -56.92 14.23
C THR A 249 13.98 -57.34 15.41
N THR A 250 13.33 -57.78 16.48
CA THR A 250 13.99 -58.52 17.57
C THR A 250 14.49 -59.85 17.00
N GLY A 251 15.72 -59.84 16.51
CA GLY A 251 16.47 -61.05 16.21
C GLY A 251 16.85 -61.72 17.53
N THR A 252 16.03 -62.65 17.99
CA THR A 252 16.44 -63.60 19.02
C THR A 252 17.33 -64.64 18.35
N GLN A 253 18.64 -64.44 18.47
CA GLN A 253 19.62 -65.52 18.42
C GLN A 253 19.42 -66.44 19.63
N GLY A 254 19.44 -67.75 19.38
CA GLY A 254 19.44 -68.77 20.42
C GLY A 254 19.58 -70.15 19.78
N GLY A 255 20.79 -70.48 19.35
CA GLY A 255 21.18 -71.84 18.99
C GLY A 255 21.71 -72.62 20.19
N GLU A 256 21.67 -73.95 20.03
CA GLU A 256 22.38 -75.02 20.76
C GLU A 256 21.95 -75.26 22.23
N ALA A 257 21.73 -76.50 22.69
CA ALA A 257 22.19 -77.82 22.25
C ALA A 257 21.12 -78.91 22.49
#